data_AF-A0A963FXW1-F1
#
_entry.id   AF-A0A963FXW1-F1
#
_cell.length_a   1.000
_cell.length_b   1.000
_cell.length_c   1.000
_cell.angle_alpha   90.00
_cell.angle_beta   90.00
_cell.angle_gamma   90.00
#
_symmetry.space_group_name_H-M   'P 1'
#
loop_
_entity.id
_entity.type
_entity.pdbx_description
1 polymer ?
#
loop_
_entity_poly.entity_id
_entity_poly.type
_entity_poly.pdbx_seq_one_letter_code
_entity_poly.pdbx_strand_id
1 'polypeptide(L)'
;RGDKHYALLMVLPPAKEVAAARLPREVIFVIDTSGSMSGSSLAQAKEALELAVSRLSEQDSFNVIEFNSYAKALYPEARPANAGNRGRAVEFVRRLQSQGGTEMALALNLALNGRENPGRVRQVIFLTDGAVGNEDGLFKLIQDKLGDSRLFTVGIGSAPNSHFMTKAAQSGRGTFTYIGRIDEVKEKMGQLFAKLESPVLKGIELAWPGTAEAWPKRVPDLYLGEPIVVSAALDKMQGELRITGLRGDAAWQATLLLDGARSGRGMGVLWARAKIASLIDSLRDGAKEDDVRDAVVEVALAHHLVSKYTSLVAVDKTPLRPADAALKSGAVPTNLPEGWE
;
A
#
# COMPACT_ATOMS: atom_id res chain seq x y z
N ARG A 1 -17.87 -23.15 -3.74
CA ARG A 1 -17.81 -24.23 -2.73
C ARG A 1 -18.34 -23.58 -1.47
N GLY A 2 -19.47 -24.07 -0.95
CA GLY A 2 -20.45 -23.19 -0.31
C GLY A 2 -21.19 -22.36 -1.37
N ASP A 3 -22.42 -21.94 -1.10
CA ASP A 3 -23.34 -21.21 -2.00
C ASP A 3 -22.87 -19.79 -2.36
N LYS A 4 -21.55 -19.57 -2.37
CA LYS A 4 -20.91 -18.30 -2.69
C LYS A 4 -20.28 -18.35 -4.07
N HIS A 5 -20.48 -17.27 -4.79
CA HIS A 5 -19.81 -16.99 -6.05
C HIS A 5 -18.65 -16.04 -5.80
N TYR A 6 -17.54 -16.22 -6.51
CA TYR A 6 -16.36 -15.37 -6.37
C TYR A 6 -16.11 -14.58 -7.64
N ALA A 7 -15.97 -13.27 -7.51
CA ALA A 7 -15.76 -12.35 -8.61
C ALA A 7 -14.47 -11.54 -8.41
N LEU A 8 -13.87 -11.15 -9.53
CA LEU A 8 -12.78 -10.19 -9.57
C LEU A 8 -13.22 -9.05 -10.49
N LEU A 9 -13.45 -7.88 -9.92
CA LEU A 9 -13.72 -6.65 -10.66
C LEU A 9 -12.39 -5.97 -10.97
N MET A 10 -12.20 -5.59 -12.23
CA MET A 10 -11.10 -4.75 -12.66
C MET A 10 -11.66 -3.48 -13.30
N VAL A 11 -11.38 -2.33 -12.70
CA VAL A 11 -11.75 -1.02 -13.27
C VAL A 11 -10.51 -0.43 -13.91
N LEU A 12 -10.53 -0.32 -15.24
CA LEU A 12 -9.43 0.25 -16.02
C LEU A 12 -9.67 1.75 -16.22
N PRO A 13 -8.63 2.59 -16.15
CA PRO A 13 -8.73 3.97 -16.59
C PRO A 13 -9.00 4.01 -18.11
N PRO A 14 -9.76 4.99 -18.61
CA PRO A 14 -9.95 5.17 -20.05
C PRO A 14 -8.61 5.40 -20.74
N ALA A 15 -8.51 4.99 -22.01
CA ALA A 15 -7.33 5.25 -22.83
C ALA A 15 -7.03 6.76 -22.89
N LYS A 16 -5.75 7.11 -23.12
CA LYS A 16 -5.15 8.46 -23.04
C LYS A 16 -5.91 9.59 -23.77
N GLU A 17 -6.87 9.30 -24.63
CA GLU A 17 -7.62 10.27 -25.42
C GLU A 17 -8.61 11.12 -24.59
N VAL A 18 -8.98 10.69 -23.38
CA VAL A 18 -9.69 11.56 -22.44
C VAL A 18 -8.64 12.31 -21.62
N ALA A 19 -8.11 13.39 -22.20
CA ALA A 19 -7.36 14.39 -21.47
C ALA A 19 -8.28 15.06 -20.43
N ALA A 20 -8.51 14.36 -19.31
CA ALA A 20 -9.14 14.95 -18.15
C ALA A 20 -8.25 16.12 -17.72
N ALA A 21 -8.83 17.31 -17.57
CA ALA A 21 -8.14 18.45 -17.00
C ALA A 21 -7.49 18.00 -15.68
N ARG A 22 -6.15 18.06 -15.62
CA ARG A 22 -5.37 17.68 -14.44
C ARG A 22 -5.94 18.44 -13.24
N LEU A 23 -6.51 17.72 -12.29
CA LEU A 23 -7.05 18.35 -11.09
C LEU A 23 -5.90 19.01 -10.33
N PRO A 24 -6.04 20.28 -9.90
CA PRO A 24 -5.05 20.93 -9.06
C PRO A 24 -4.82 20.10 -7.79
N ARG A 25 -3.59 20.03 -7.31
CA ARG A 25 -3.25 19.20 -6.14
C ARG A 25 -2.83 20.06 -4.97
N GLU A 26 -2.99 19.53 -3.78
CA GLU A 26 -2.27 19.98 -2.59
C GLU A 26 -1.33 18.85 -2.17
N VAL A 27 -0.02 19.06 -2.28
CA VAL A 27 0.98 18.02 -2.03
C VAL A 27 1.77 18.33 -0.76
N ILE A 28 1.66 17.49 0.25
CA ILE A 28 2.44 17.58 1.48
C ILE A 28 3.54 16.53 1.43
N PHE A 29 4.79 16.98 1.33
CA PHE A 29 5.94 16.10 1.44
C PHE A 29 6.34 15.97 2.90
N VAL A 30 6.54 14.76 3.37
CA VAL A 30 7.02 14.47 4.71
C VAL A 30 8.32 13.69 4.56
N ILE A 31 9.43 14.22 5.10
CA ILE A 31 10.76 13.64 4.98
C ILE A 31 11.33 13.31 6.34
N ASP A 32 11.72 12.05 6.50
CA ASP A 32 12.42 11.53 7.65
C ASP A 32 13.86 12.02 7.67
N THR A 33 14.26 12.57 8.81
CA THR A 33 15.61 13.08 9.09
C THR A 33 16.16 12.47 10.38
N SER A 34 15.67 11.31 10.79
CA SER A 34 16.18 10.55 11.93
C SER A 34 17.61 10.05 11.70
N GLY A 35 18.29 9.59 12.76
CA GLY A 35 19.66 9.10 12.67
C GLY A 35 19.86 7.93 11.69
N SER A 36 18.84 7.08 11.51
CA SER A 36 18.89 5.94 10.58
C SER A 36 18.90 6.36 9.11
N MET A 37 18.41 7.57 8.81
CA MET A 37 18.50 8.18 7.49
C MET A 37 19.91 8.70 7.15
N SER A 38 20.89 8.60 8.04
CA SER A 38 22.25 9.11 7.77
C SER A 38 22.91 8.48 6.53
N GLY A 39 23.80 9.24 5.90
CA GLY A 39 24.53 8.79 4.71
C GLY A 39 23.67 8.79 3.43
N SER A 40 23.65 7.66 2.73
CA SER A 40 23.01 7.54 1.41
C SER A 40 21.49 7.67 1.47
N SER A 41 20.83 7.24 2.55
CA SER A 41 19.37 7.31 2.68
C SER A 41 18.87 8.76 2.64
N LEU A 42 19.45 9.67 3.42
CA LEU A 42 19.06 11.09 3.39
C LEU A 42 19.43 11.73 2.03
N ALA A 43 20.54 11.33 1.41
CA ALA A 43 20.88 11.82 0.06
C ALA A 43 19.82 11.40 -0.97
N GLN A 44 19.37 10.13 -0.95
CA GLN A 44 18.29 9.62 -1.78
C GLN A 44 16.98 10.35 -1.53
N ALA A 45 16.61 10.54 -0.26
CA ALA A 45 15.37 11.22 0.12
C ALA A 45 15.37 12.70 -0.32
N LYS A 46 16.50 13.41 -0.17
CA LYS A 46 16.67 14.78 -0.65
C LYS A 46 16.53 14.86 -2.17
N GLU A 47 17.21 13.99 -2.91
CA GLU A 47 17.13 13.98 -4.37
C GLU A 47 15.70 13.66 -4.86
N ALA A 48 15.04 12.67 -4.24
CA ALA A 48 13.66 12.33 -4.51
C ALA A 48 12.73 13.52 -4.30
N LEU A 49 12.94 14.26 -3.20
CA LEU A 49 12.13 15.42 -2.83
C LEU A 49 12.43 16.66 -3.71
N GLU A 50 13.68 16.91 -4.08
CA GLU A 50 14.02 17.98 -5.04
C GLU A 50 13.37 17.71 -6.40
N LEU A 51 13.45 16.47 -6.89
CA LEU A 51 12.77 16.06 -8.12
C LEU A 51 11.25 16.22 -7.99
N ALA A 52 10.69 15.85 -6.84
CA ALA A 52 9.26 15.99 -6.56
C ALA A 52 8.77 17.43 -6.64
N VAL A 53 9.47 18.34 -5.97
CA VAL A 53 9.15 19.78 -5.96
C VAL A 53 9.26 20.35 -7.38
N SER A 54 10.22 19.88 -8.19
CA SER A 54 10.40 20.34 -9.57
C SER A 54 9.25 19.96 -10.51
N ARG A 55 8.51 18.88 -10.20
CA ARG A 55 7.37 18.38 -11.00
C ARG A 55 6.01 18.97 -10.62
N LEU A 56 5.97 19.83 -9.60
CA LEU A 56 4.75 20.56 -9.27
C LEU A 56 4.40 21.55 -10.38
N SER A 57 3.14 21.57 -10.78
CA SER A 57 2.59 22.57 -11.69
C SER A 57 2.25 23.85 -10.93
N GLU A 58 2.13 24.98 -11.63
CA GLU A 58 1.78 26.27 -11.00
C GLU A 58 0.37 26.30 -10.40
N GLN A 59 -0.49 25.36 -10.79
CA GLN A 59 -1.83 25.19 -10.23
C GLN A 59 -1.80 24.43 -8.90
N ASP A 60 -0.71 23.72 -8.58
CA ASP A 60 -0.56 22.96 -7.35
C ASP A 60 -0.24 23.87 -6.16
N SER A 61 -0.63 23.44 -4.96
CA SER A 61 -0.10 23.94 -3.69
C SER A 61 0.74 22.85 -3.03
N PHE A 62 1.69 23.23 -2.20
CA PHE A 62 2.54 22.26 -1.51
C PHE A 62 3.10 22.75 -0.18
N ASN A 63 3.57 21.81 0.62
CA ASN A 63 4.39 22.05 1.80
C ASN A 63 5.42 20.94 1.98
N VAL A 64 6.47 21.21 2.75
CA VAL A 64 7.48 20.22 3.14
C VAL A 64 7.53 20.15 4.66
N ILE A 65 7.48 18.95 5.22
CA ILE A 65 7.56 18.68 6.64
C ILE A 65 8.81 17.82 6.87
N GLU A 66 9.77 18.34 7.64
CA GLU A 66 10.84 17.49 8.19
C GLU A 66 10.32 16.84 9.47
N PHE A 67 10.74 15.60 9.73
CA PHE A 67 10.53 14.99 11.04
C PHE A 67 11.69 14.10 11.49
N ASN A 68 11.82 14.00 12.80
CA ASN A 68 12.70 13.10 13.56
C ASN A 68 12.09 12.97 14.97
N SER A 69 12.79 13.35 16.05
CA SER A 69 12.22 13.57 17.39
C SER A 69 11.20 14.72 17.47
N TYR A 70 11.13 15.58 16.46
CA TYR A 70 10.10 16.61 16.30
C TYR A 70 9.53 16.59 14.88
N ALA A 71 8.45 17.33 14.61
CA ALA A 71 7.95 17.55 13.26
C ALA A 71 7.84 19.05 12.98
N LYS A 72 8.38 19.51 11.84
CA LYS A 72 8.40 20.93 11.48
C LYS A 72 8.08 21.12 10.01
N ALA A 73 7.06 21.93 9.74
CA ALA A 73 6.71 22.35 8.39
C ALA A 73 7.55 23.55 7.95
N LEU A 74 7.91 23.59 6.66
CA LEU A 74 8.54 24.73 6.00
C LEU A 74 7.63 25.97 6.05
N TYR A 75 6.33 25.76 5.83
CA TYR A 75 5.30 26.77 5.93
C TYR A 75 4.23 26.38 6.96
N PRO A 76 3.56 27.34 7.63
CA PRO A 76 2.42 27.02 8.48
C PRO A 76 1.27 26.32 7.73
N GLU A 77 1.06 26.68 6.46
CA GLU A 77 0.06 26.10 5.56
C GLU A 77 0.67 25.93 4.16
N ALA A 78 0.07 25.06 3.33
CA ALA A 78 0.51 24.84 1.96
C ALA A 78 0.50 26.14 1.14
N ARG A 79 1.53 26.33 0.31
CA ARG A 79 1.71 27.52 -0.53
C ARG A 79 1.63 27.16 -2.02
N PRO A 80 1.22 28.11 -2.89
CA PRO A 80 1.25 27.89 -4.34
C PRO A 80 2.63 27.47 -4.82
N ALA A 81 2.69 26.49 -5.72
CA ALA A 81 3.94 25.96 -6.25
C ALA A 81 4.57 26.87 -7.32
N ASN A 82 4.71 28.17 -7.05
CA ASN A 82 5.41 29.11 -7.93
C ASN A 82 6.94 28.97 -7.80
N ALA A 83 7.69 29.55 -8.73
CA ALA A 83 9.16 29.42 -8.78
C ALA A 83 9.86 29.81 -7.46
N GLY A 84 9.43 30.91 -6.82
CA GLY A 84 10.02 31.37 -5.56
C GLY A 84 9.77 30.43 -4.38
N ASN A 85 8.56 29.87 -4.27
CA ASN A 85 8.24 28.89 -3.22
C ASN A 85 8.97 27.56 -3.46
N ARG A 86 9.01 27.08 -4.71
CA ARG A 86 9.77 25.88 -5.07
C ARG A 86 11.26 26.04 -4.75
N GLY A 87 11.85 27.19 -5.08
CA GLY A 87 13.25 27.49 -4.76
C GLY A 87 13.53 27.45 -3.25
N ARG A 88 12.69 28.11 -2.44
CA ARG A 88 12.80 28.08 -0.97
C ARG A 88 12.68 26.67 -0.39
N ALA A 89 11.82 25.84 -0.97
CA ALA A 89 11.69 24.44 -0.56
C ALA A 89 12.94 23.62 -0.90
N VAL A 90 13.51 23.78 -2.09
CA VAL A 90 14.79 23.13 -2.45
C VAL A 90 15.91 23.54 -1.49
N GLU A 91 16.02 24.83 -1.15
CA GLU A 91 17.01 25.30 -0.16
C GLU A 91 16.77 24.74 1.25
N PHE A 92 15.51 24.58 1.66
CA PHE A 92 15.15 23.92 2.91
C PHE A 92 15.62 22.45 2.90
N VAL A 93 15.30 21.71 1.83
CA VAL A 93 15.64 20.29 1.67
C VAL A 93 17.16 20.06 1.68
N ARG A 94 17.92 20.92 1.00
CA ARG A 94 19.39 20.83 0.97
C ARG A 94 20.03 20.94 2.35
N ARG A 95 19.43 21.74 3.23
CA ARG A 95 19.92 21.99 4.60
C ARG A 95 19.53 20.92 5.61
N LEU A 96 18.66 19.97 5.27
CA LEU A 96 18.26 18.91 6.20
C LEU A 96 19.48 18.08 6.66
N GLN A 97 19.49 17.68 7.91
CA GLN A 97 20.55 16.84 8.48
C GLN A 97 19.91 15.69 9.26
N SER A 98 20.51 14.50 9.17
CA SER A 98 20.03 13.33 9.90
C SER A 98 20.42 13.43 11.37
N GLN A 99 19.44 13.50 12.27
CA GLN A 99 19.64 13.58 13.72
C GLN A 99 18.39 13.13 14.48
N GLY A 100 18.56 12.74 15.75
CA GLY A 100 17.44 12.39 16.63
C GLY A 100 16.81 11.03 16.33
N GLY A 101 15.64 10.81 16.95
CA GLY A 101 14.82 9.60 16.80
C GLY A 101 13.76 9.72 15.69
N THR A 102 12.73 8.88 15.75
CA THR A 102 11.73 8.73 14.68
C THR A 102 10.30 8.82 15.22
N GLU A 103 9.77 10.04 15.35
CA GLU A 103 8.41 10.32 15.86
C GLU A 103 7.41 10.47 14.71
N MET A 104 7.10 9.37 14.02
CA MET A 104 6.17 9.36 12.88
C MET A 104 4.78 9.90 13.23
N ALA A 105 4.31 9.70 14.45
CA ALA A 105 2.99 10.16 14.89
C ALA A 105 2.87 11.69 14.83
N LEU A 106 3.93 12.43 15.17
CA LEU A 106 3.94 13.90 15.09
C LEU A 106 3.86 14.36 13.63
N ALA A 107 4.63 13.70 12.76
CA ALA A 107 4.68 14.00 11.34
C ALA A 107 3.34 13.72 10.65
N LEU A 108 2.73 12.55 10.90
CA LEU A 108 1.41 12.19 10.38
C LEU A 108 0.31 13.13 10.90
N ASN A 109 0.35 13.50 12.18
CA ASN A 109 -0.58 14.48 12.74
C ASN A 109 -0.51 15.81 11.99
N LEU A 110 0.69 16.33 11.76
CA LEU A 110 0.88 17.59 11.06
C LEU A 110 0.50 17.48 9.58
N ALA A 111 0.87 16.39 8.93
CA ALA A 111 0.64 16.16 7.51
C ALA A 111 -0.83 15.87 7.17
N LEU A 112 -1.59 15.26 8.08
CA LEU A 112 -3.00 14.94 7.88
C LEU A 112 -3.96 16.01 8.43
N ASN A 113 -3.45 17.07 9.07
CA ASN A 113 -4.25 18.20 9.57
C ASN A 113 -4.64 19.20 8.46
N GLY A 114 -5.04 18.70 7.28
CA GLY A 114 -5.47 19.51 6.15
C GLY A 114 -6.96 19.82 6.20
N ARG A 115 -7.36 20.93 5.56
CA ARG A 115 -8.78 21.23 5.31
C ARG A 115 -9.22 20.57 4.01
N GLU A 116 -10.42 20.02 4.00
CA GLU A 116 -11.02 19.48 2.78
C GLU A 116 -11.21 20.60 1.75
N ASN A 117 -10.83 20.32 0.50
CA ASN A 117 -11.03 21.21 -0.62
C ASN A 117 -11.47 20.38 -1.83
N PRO A 118 -12.78 20.39 -2.18
CA PRO A 118 -13.32 19.58 -3.27
C PRO A 118 -12.59 19.78 -4.60
N GLY A 119 -12.17 21.02 -4.88
CA GLY A 119 -11.48 21.38 -6.12
C GLY A 119 -10.01 20.96 -6.19
N ARG A 120 -9.48 20.27 -5.16
CA ARG A 120 -8.08 19.79 -5.13
C ARG A 120 -7.97 18.32 -4.78
N VAL A 121 -6.93 17.66 -5.27
CA VAL A 121 -6.54 16.33 -4.77
C VAL A 121 -5.48 16.52 -3.70
N ARG A 122 -5.80 16.18 -2.45
CA ARG A 122 -4.83 16.27 -1.36
C ARG A 122 -3.99 14.98 -1.28
N GLN A 123 -2.68 15.13 -1.39
CA GLN A 123 -1.72 14.02 -1.43
C GLN A 123 -0.63 14.26 -0.39
N VAL A 124 -0.41 13.28 0.47
CA VAL A 124 0.70 13.23 1.41
C VAL A 124 1.69 12.20 0.90
N ILE A 125 2.95 12.60 0.71
CA ILE A 125 4.03 11.71 0.26
C ILE A 125 5.02 11.61 1.41
N PHE A 126 5.14 10.43 1.99
CA PHE A 126 5.89 10.16 3.21
C PHE A 126 7.15 9.37 2.90
N LEU A 127 8.32 10.00 3.02
CA LEU A 127 9.64 9.43 2.73
C LEU A 127 10.34 9.06 4.03
N THR A 128 10.63 7.77 4.22
CA THR A 128 11.31 7.24 5.43
C THR A 128 11.98 5.91 5.11
N ASP A 129 12.97 5.53 5.91
CA ASP A 129 13.52 4.18 5.94
C ASP A 129 12.68 3.20 6.76
N GLY A 130 11.52 3.63 7.29
CA GLY A 130 10.56 2.75 7.94
C GLY A 130 10.99 2.27 9.33
N ALA A 131 11.88 3.01 10.02
CA ALA A 131 12.13 2.81 11.45
C ALA A 131 10.87 3.18 12.25
N VAL A 132 10.00 2.20 12.49
CA VAL A 132 8.65 2.42 13.04
C VAL A 132 8.54 1.86 14.46
N GLY A 133 8.10 2.71 15.39
CA GLY A 133 7.57 2.30 16.69
C GLY A 133 6.05 2.39 16.72
N ASN A 134 5.39 1.50 17.47
CA ASN A 134 3.94 1.50 17.70
C ASN A 134 3.10 1.53 16.40
N GLU A 135 3.26 0.52 15.54
CA GLU A 135 2.56 0.44 14.25
C GLU A 135 1.03 0.59 14.38
N ASP A 136 0.43 -0.06 15.38
CA ASP A 136 -1.02 -0.05 15.58
C ASP A 136 -1.56 1.34 15.87
N GLY A 137 -0.87 2.12 16.71
CA GLY A 137 -1.19 3.51 16.98
C GLY A 137 -1.10 4.38 15.72
N LEU A 138 -0.14 4.13 14.84
CA LEU A 138 0.02 4.86 13.58
C LEU A 138 -1.06 4.50 12.56
N PHE A 139 -1.43 3.22 12.44
CA PHE A 139 -2.54 2.83 11.56
C PHE A 139 -3.86 3.46 12.00
N LYS A 140 -4.15 3.46 13.29
CA LYS A 140 -5.33 4.13 13.85
C LYS A 140 -5.30 5.64 13.55
N LEU A 141 -4.16 6.28 13.79
CA LEU A 141 -3.97 7.70 13.48
C LEU A 141 -4.23 8.02 12.00
N ILE A 142 -3.73 7.19 11.08
CA ILE A 142 -3.99 7.34 9.64
C ILE A 142 -5.49 7.20 9.39
N GLN A 143 -6.14 6.16 9.89
CA GLN A 143 -7.57 5.93 9.65
C GLN A 143 -8.45 7.08 10.17
N ASP A 144 -8.13 7.61 11.35
CA ASP A 144 -8.88 8.68 12.02
C ASP A 144 -8.69 10.04 11.34
N LYS A 145 -7.48 10.33 10.83
CA LYS A 145 -7.12 11.65 10.30
C LYS A 145 -7.03 11.74 8.78
N LEU A 146 -7.14 10.64 8.04
CA LEU A 146 -6.94 10.66 6.59
C LEU A 146 -7.85 11.67 5.89
N GLY A 147 -9.13 11.74 6.29
CA GLY A 147 -10.14 12.57 5.61
C GLY A 147 -10.19 12.27 4.10
N ASP A 148 -10.20 13.33 3.28
CA ASP A 148 -10.03 13.24 1.82
C ASP A 148 -8.55 13.25 1.36
N SER A 149 -7.58 13.02 2.25
CA SER A 149 -6.18 12.90 1.86
C SER A 149 -5.86 11.53 1.27
N ARG A 150 -4.83 11.47 0.42
CA ARG A 150 -4.22 10.21 -0.02
C ARG A 150 -2.81 10.13 0.54
N LEU A 151 -2.44 9.04 1.19
CA LEU A 151 -1.11 8.83 1.74
C LEU A 151 -0.32 7.83 0.87
N PHE A 152 0.77 8.33 0.31
CA PHE A 152 1.76 7.57 -0.45
C PHE A 152 3.00 7.43 0.42
N THR A 153 3.59 6.23 0.42
CA THR A 153 4.79 5.94 1.21
C THR A 153 5.95 5.65 0.27
N VAL A 154 7.11 6.21 0.57
CA VAL A 154 8.35 5.99 -0.14
C VAL A 154 9.36 5.42 0.85
N GLY A 155 9.67 4.14 0.69
CA GLY A 155 10.69 3.46 1.48
C GLY A 155 12.07 3.76 0.91
N ILE A 156 12.93 4.32 1.75
CA ILE A 156 14.30 4.72 1.39
C ILE A 156 15.32 3.76 2.02
N GLY A 157 16.44 3.53 1.35
CA GLY A 157 17.56 2.76 1.88
C GLY A 157 17.43 1.24 1.69
N SER A 158 18.30 0.47 2.33
CA SER A 158 18.50 -0.95 2.01
C SER A 158 17.42 -1.91 2.52
N ALA A 159 16.73 -1.57 3.60
CA ALA A 159 15.79 -2.49 4.24
C ALA A 159 14.66 -1.78 5.01
N PRO A 160 13.82 -0.97 4.34
CA PRO A 160 12.70 -0.36 5.03
C PRO A 160 11.65 -1.37 5.44
N ASN A 161 10.92 -1.08 6.52
CA ASN A 161 9.76 -1.87 6.96
C ASN A 161 8.64 -1.82 5.90
N SER A 162 8.79 -2.66 4.88
CA SER A 162 7.95 -2.67 3.68
C SER A 162 6.52 -3.12 4.00
N HIS A 163 6.35 -3.94 5.04
CA HIS A 163 5.03 -4.34 5.54
C HIS A 163 4.25 -3.13 6.06
N PHE A 164 4.84 -2.38 7.00
CA PHE A 164 4.21 -1.17 7.53
C PHE A 164 3.94 -0.15 6.41
N MET A 165 4.94 0.13 5.58
CA MET A 165 4.84 1.14 4.52
C MET A 165 3.76 0.78 3.48
N THR A 166 3.65 -0.49 3.10
CA THR A 166 2.60 -0.98 2.21
C THR A 166 1.22 -0.83 2.85
N LYS A 167 1.06 -1.26 4.11
CA LYS A 167 -0.21 -1.17 4.84
C LYS A 167 -0.64 0.28 5.09
N ALA A 168 0.31 1.18 5.36
CA ALA A 168 0.06 2.61 5.56
C ALA A 168 -0.43 3.26 4.26
N ALA A 169 0.23 2.97 3.12
CA ALA A 169 -0.22 3.45 1.82
C ALA A 169 -1.62 2.90 1.45
N GLN A 170 -1.86 1.60 1.67
CA GLN A 170 -3.17 0.98 1.41
C GLN A 170 -4.28 1.62 2.25
N SER A 171 -4.04 1.81 3.56
CA SER A 171 -4.97 2.51 4.46
C SER A 171 -5.20 3.96 4.03
N GLY A 172 -4.16 4.55 3.45
CA GLY A 172 -4.10 5.88 2.88
C GLY A 172 -4.68 6.06 1.47
N ARG A 173 -5.25 5.03 0.83
CA ARG A 173 -5.69 5.07 -0.58
C ARG A 173 -4.58 5.41 -1.58
N GLY A 174 -3.32 5.15 -1.23
CA GLY A 174 -2.16 5.36 -2.07
C GLY A 174 -1.36 4.09 -2.30
N THR A 175 -0.15 4.25 -2.84
CA THR A 175 0.74 3.15 -3.22
C THR A 175 2.11 3.32 -2.56
N PHE A 176 2.73 2.20 -2.19
CA PHE A 176 4.10 2.15 -1.69
C PHE A 176 5.12 2.12 -2.84
N THR A 177 6.16 2.93 -2.74
CA THR A 177 7.31 2.94 -3.66
C THR A 177 8.59 2.66 -2.89
N TYR A 178 9.45 1.79 -3.42
CA TYR A 178 10.74 1.47 -2.81
C TYR A 178 11.90 2.06 -3.63
N ILE A 179 12.85 2.70 -2.94
CA ILE A 179 14.08 3.25 -3.49
C ILE A 179 15.25 2.73 -2.64
N GLY A 180 15.98 1.76 -3.18
CA GLY A 180 17.15 1.20 -2.48
C GLY A 180 18.44 1.93 -2.80
N ARG A 181 18.53 2.51 -4.01
CA ARG A 181 19.76 3.13 -4.54
C ARG A 181 19.48 4.51 -5.13
N ILE A 182 20.50 5.36 -5.14
CA ILE A 182 20.36 6.76 -5.58
C ILE A 182 20.10 6.88 -7.08
N ASP A 183 20.68 5.99 -7.88
CA ASP A 183 20.45 5.88 -9.33
C ASP A 183 19.01 5.47 -9.69
N GLU A 184 18.28 4.86 -8.76
CA GLU A 184 16.88 4.46 -8.94
C GLU A 184 15.89 5.60 -8.66
N VAL A 185 16.32 6.65 -7.95
CA VAL A 185 15.45 7.75 -7.50
C VAL A 185 14.67 8.34 -8.68
N LYS A 186 15.36 8.68 -9.77
CA LYS A 186 14.75 9.33 -10.93
C LYS A 186 13.68 8.45 -11.60
N GLU A 187 13.94 7.16 -11.74
CA GLU A 187 13.02 6.21 -12.35
C GLU A 187 11.79 5.99 -11.46
N LYS A 188 12.01 5.63 -10.19
CA LYS A 188 10.96 5.29 -9.23
C LYS A 188 10.05 6.48 -8.94
N MET A 189 10.64 7.65 -8.71
CA MET A 189 9.88 8.88 -8.54
C MET A 189 9.17 9.27 -9.84
N GLY A 190 9.79 9.07 -11.01
CA GLY A 190 9.14 9.27 -12.30
C GLY A 190 7.87 8.44 -12.47
N GLN A 191 7.91 7.16 -12.10
CA GLN A 191 6.77 6.25 -12.10
C GLN A 191 5.70 6.68 -11.09
N LEU A 192 6.09 7.04 -9.87
CA LEU A 192 5.18 7.55 -8.85
C LEU A 192 4.46 8.82 -9.35
N PHE A 193 5.20 9.78 -9.91
CA PHE A 193 4.60 11.03 -10.40
C PHE A 193 3.68 10.82 -11.59
N ALA A 194 4.02 9.95 -12.53
CA ALA A 194 3.11 9.62 -13.62
C ALA A 194 1.73 9.18 -13.11
N LYS A 195 1.68 8.46 -11.98
CA LYS A 195 0.45 8.10 -11.28
C LYS A 195 -0.18 9.30 -10.59
N LEU A 196 0.57 10.00 -9.74
CA LEU A 196 0.08 11.10 -8.92
C LEU A 196 -0.44 12.31 -9.70
N GLU A 197 0.07 12.51 -10.92
CA GLU A 197 -0.28 13.65 -11.79
C GLU A 197 -1.59 13.43 -12.56
N SER A 198 -2.14 12.22 -12.56
CA SER A 198 -3.32 11.87 -13.38
C SER A 198 -4.38 11.06 -12.61
N PRO A 199 -4.99 11.61 -11.54
CA PRO A 199 -6.19 11.03 -10.94
C PRO A 199 -7.37 11.16 -11.91
N VAL A 200 -8.01 10.05 -12.25
CA VAL A 200 -9.11 9.96 -13.21
C VAL A 200 -10.47 9.97 -12.50
N LEU A 201 -10.62 9.19 -11.43
CA LEU A 201 -11.85 9.10 -10.65
C LEU A 201 -11.54 9.06 -9.15
N LYS A 202 -12.30 9.81 -8.36
CA LYS A 202 -12.24 9.83 -6.89
C LYS A 202 -13.49 9.23 -6.27
N GLY A 203 -13.39 8.82 -5.01
CA GLY A 203 -14.57 8.48 -4.19
C GLY A 203 -15.36 7.33 -4.79
N ILE A 204 -14.65 6.29 -5.23
CA ILE A 204 -15.26 5.18 -5.94
C ILE A 204 -16.06 4.33 -4.96
N GLU A 205 -17.32 4.10 -5.27
CA GLU A 205 -18.22 3.25 -4.51
C GLU A 205 -18.78 2.15 -5.40
N LEU A 206 -18.97 0.97 -4.79
CA LEU A 206 -19.46 -0.24 -5.46
C LEU A 206 -20.76 -0.69 -4.81
N ALA A 207 -21.86 -0.61 -5.56
CA ALA A 207 -23.16 -1.13 -5.16
C ALA A 207 -23.45 -2.44 -5.91
N TRP A 208 -23.27 -3.55 -5.20
CA TRP A 208 -23.49 -4.91 -5.71
C TRP A 208 -24.99 -5.26 -5.74
N PRO A 209 -25.45 -6.15 -6.65
CA PRO A 209 -26.87 -6.49 -6.79
C PRO A 209 -27.45 -7.37 -5.64
N GLY A 210 -26.67 -7.64 -4.59
CA GLY A 210 -26.99 -8.52 -3.46
C GLY A 210 -25.96 -8.38 -2.33
N THR A 211 -25.88 -9.39 -1.47
CA THR A 211 -24.89 -9.39 -0.38
C THR A 211 -23.51 -9.70 -0.92
N ALA A 212 -22.58 -8.77 -0.69
CA ALA A 212 -21.20 -8.89 -1.14
C ALA A 212 -20.23 -8.67 0.01
N GLU A 213 -19.27 -9.56 0.16
CA GLU A 213 -18.07 -9.32 0.97
C GLU A 213 -16.91 -9.02 0.00
N ALA A 214 -16.53 -7.75 -0.11
CA ALA A 214 -15.56 -7.28 -1.09
C ALA A 214 -14.33 -6.60 -0.45
N TRP A 215 -13.18 -6.75 -1.11
CA TRP A 215 -11.89 -6.20 -0.68
C TRP A 215 -11.17 -5.49 -1.83
N PRO A 216 -10.53 -4.33 -1.58
CA PRO A 216 -10.41 -3.64 -0.28
C PRO A 216 -11.74 -3.02 0.18
N LYS A 217 -11.92 -2.84 1.50
CA LYS A 217 -13.15 -2.20 2.06
C LYS A 217 -13.34 -0.77 1.56
N ARG A 218 -12.23 -0.03 1.45
CA ARG A 218 -12.19 1.32 0.88
C ARG A 218 -11.54 1.20 -0.50
N VAL A 219 -12.32 1.43 -1.55
CA VAL A 219 -11.82 1.39 -2.92
C VAL A 219 -10.93 2.62 -3.13
N PRO A 220 -9.68 2.45 -3.62
CA PRO A 220 -8.81 3.58 -3.90
C PRO A 220 -9.33 4.40 -5.09
N ASP A 221 -8.77 5.59 -5.28
CA ASP A 221 -9.02 6.37 -6.49
C ASP A 221 -8.44 5.67 -7.73
N LEU A 222 -9.02 5.95 -8.90
CA LEU A 222 -8.52 5.43 -10.17
C LEU A 222 -7.47 6.39 -10.73
N TYR A 223 -6.24 5.92 -10.85
CA TYR A 223 -5.13 6.65 -11.47
C TYR A 223 -4.87 6.14 -12.89
N LEU A 224 -4.37 7.02 -13.77
CA LEU A 224 -3.98 6.62 -15.12
C LEU A 224 -2.90 5.52 -15.08
N GLY A 225 -3.13 4.44 -15.84
CA GLY A 225 -2.21 3.31 -15.94
C GLY A 225 -2.26 2.30 -14.78
N GLU A 226 -3.09 2.50 -13.76
CA GLU A 226 -3.24 1.57 -12.64
C GLU A 226 -4.69 1.06 -12.53
N PRO A 227 -4.96 -0.22 -12.83
CA PRO A 227 -6.28 -0.78 -12.62
C PRO A 227 -6.62 -0.86 -11.14
N ILE A 228 -7.86 -0.57 -10.79
CA ILE A 228 -8.41 -0.96 -9.49
C ILE A 228 -8.83 -2.42 -9.59
N VAL A 229 -8.41 -3.23 -8.63
CA VAL A 229 -8.79 -4.64 -8.53
C VAL A 229 -9.56 -4.85 -7.23
N VAL A 230 -10.79 -5.35 -7.34
CA VAL A 230 -11.65 -5.69 -6.20
C VAL A 230 -12.02 -7.16 -6.27
N SER A 231 -11.70 -7.90 -5.21
CA SER A 231 -12.11 -9.30 -5.05
C SER A 231 -13.36 -9.38 -4.19
N ALA A 232 -14.37 -10.15 -4.61
CA ALA A 232 -15.65 -10.22 -3.92
C ALA A 232 -16.17 -11.67 -3.81
N ALA A 233 -16.82 -11.97 -2.69
CA ALA A 233 -17.69 -13.13 -2.53
C ALA A 233 -19.15 -12.66 -2.50
N LEU A 234 -19.97 -13.23 -3.37
CA LEU A 234 -21.34 -12.83 -3.65
C LEU A 234 -22.30 -14.00 -3.34
N ASP A 235 -23.48 -13.67 -2.86
CA ASP A 235 -24.60 -14.60 -2.71
C ASP A 235 -25.22 -15.00 -4.07
N LYS A 236 -25.17 -14.11 -5.07
CA LYS A 236 -25.64 -14.36 -6.43
C LYS A 236 -24.78 -13.65 -7.48
N MET A 237 -24.76 -14.19 -8.70
CA MET A 237 -24.04 -13.64 -9.86
C MET A 237 -24.96 -12.98 -10.89
N GLN A 238 -26.21 -12.69 -10.53
CA GLN A 238 -27.17 -12.04 -11.41
C GLN A 238 -27.43 -10.59 -11.01
N GLY A 239 -27.64 -9.72 -12.01
CA GLY A 239 -28.01 -8.32 -11.83
C GLY A 239 -26.89 -7.31 -12.10
N GLU A 240 -27.14 -6.08 -11.69
CA GLU A 240 -26.31 -4.91 -11.99
C GLU A 240 -25.38 -4.54 -10.83
N LEU A 241 -24.07 -4.50 -11.10
CA LEU A 241 -23.11 -3.80 -10.27
C LEU A 241 -23.05 -2.33 -10.71
N ARG A 242 -23.40 -1.41 -9.81
CA ARG A 242 -23.25 0.02 -10.04
C ARG A 242 -21.95 0.52 -9.43
N ILE A 243 -21.17 1.23 -10.24
CA ILE A 243 -19.91 1.85 -9.85
C ILE A 243 -20.13 3.37 -9.94
N THR A 244 -19.96 4.07 -8.84
CA THR A 244 -20.08 5.55 -8.78
C THR A 244 -18.75 6.16 -8.40
N GLY A 245 -18.54 7.42 -8.74
CA GLY A 245 -17.38 8.21 -8.35
C GLY A 245 -17.46 9.64 -8.87
N LEU A 246 -16.39 10.40 -8.68
CA LEU A 246 -16.26 11.78 -9.13
C LEU A 246 -15.14 11.92 -10.15
N ARG A 247 -15.45 12.50 -11.31
CA ARG A 247 -14.46 12.91 -12.32
C ARG A 247 -14.29 14.43 -12.23
N GLY A 248 -13.27 14.87 -11.49
CA GLY A 248 -13.25 16.25 -11.01
C GLY A 248 -14.43 16.49 -10.09
N ASP A 249 -15.24 17.50 -10.39
CA ASP A 249 -16.46 17.80 -9.62
C ASP A 249 -17.73 17.16 -10.22
N ALA A 250 -17.62 16.49 -11.38
CA ALA A 250 -18.75 15.86 -12.04
C ALA A 250 -18.99 14.44 -11.51
N ALA A 251 -20.24 14.14 -11.17
CA ALA A 251 -20.67 12.78 -10.84
C ALA A 251 -20.45 11.86 -12.05
N TRP A 252 -19.83 10.71 -11.81
CA TRP A 252 -19.59 9.66 -12.78
C TRP A 252 -20.22 8.36 -12.30
N GLN A 253 -20.82 7.63 -13.23
CA GLN A 253 -21.41 6.32 -12.96
C GLN A 253 -21.16 5.37 -14.13
N ALA A 254 -20.92 4.11 -13.81
CA ALA A 254 -20.98 2.99 -14.75
C ALA A 254 -21.81 1.85 -14.15
N THR A 255 -22.43 1.07 -15.02
CA THR A 255 -23.17 -0.14 -14.65
C THR A 255 -22.57 -1.33 -15.38
N LEU A 256 -22.32 -2.42 -14.66
CA LEU A 256 -21.84 -3.68 -15.21
C LEU A 256 -22.88 -4.77 -14.93
N LEU A 257 -23.32 -5.47 -15.96
CA LEU A 257 -24.15 -6.67 -15.84
C LEU A 257 -23.29 -7.87 -15.45
N LEU A 258 -23.64 -8.54 -14.36
CA LEU A 258 -22.91 -9.73 -13.91
C LEU A 258 -23.29 -11.00 -14.69
N ASP A 259 -24.44 -10.98 -15.37
CA ASP A 259 -25.02 -12.11 -16.12
C ASP A 259 -24.19 -12.58 -17.33
N GLY A 260 -23.06 -11.91 -17.63
CA GLY A 260 -22.10 -12.27 -18.67
C GLY A 260 -20.65 -12.26 -18.20
N ALA A 261 -20.40 -12.34 -16.89
CA ALA A 261 -19.06 -12.32 -16.34
C ALA A 261 -18.22 -13.49 -16.87
N ARG A 262 -16.98 -13.19 -17.32
CA ARG A 262 -16.08 -14.20 -17.87
C ARG A 262 -15.65 -15.18 -16.78
N SER A 263 -15.88 -16.47 -17.00
CA SER A 263 -15.45 -17.52 -16.08
C SER A 263 -13.92 -17.57 -15.95
N GLY A 264 -13.45 -17.68 -14.72
CA GLY A 264 -12.04 -17.82 -14.38
C GLY A 264 -11.83 -18.83 -13.25
N ARG A 265 -10.58 -19.16 -12.94
CA ARG A 265 -10.19 -19.96 -11.77
C ARG A 265 -9.37 -19.10 -10.82
N GLY A 266 -9.44 -19.41 -9.53
CA GLY A 266 -8.59 -18.76 -8.51
C GLY A 266 -9.16 -17.49 -7.88
N MET A 267 -10.30 -16.97 -8.32
CA MET A 267 -10.91 -15.77 -7.69
C MET A 267 -11.26 -15.98 -6.22
N GLY A 268 -11.70 -17.18 -5.86
CA GLY A 268 -11.93 -17.55 -4.46
C GLY A 268 -10.65 -17.49 -3.61
N VAL A 269 -9.49 -17.82 -4.18
CA VAL A 269 -8.20 -17.73 -3.49
C VAL A 269 -7.80 -16.27 -3.26
N LEU A 270 -7.98 -15.40 -4.26
CA LEU A 270 -7.70 -13.97 -4.13
C LEU A 270 -8.56 -13.33 -3.03
N TRP A 271 -9.86 -13.61 -3.06
CA TRP A 271 -10.78 -13.15 -2.01
C TRP A 271 -10.41 -13.70 -0.64
N ALA A 272 -10.10 -15.00 -0.52
CA ALA A 272 -9.78 -15.63 0.75
C ALA A 272 -8.50 -15.07 1.37
N ARG A 273 -7.47 -14.79 0.56
CA ARG A 273 -6.25 -14.10 1.01
C ARG A 273 -6.56 -12.70 1.54
N ALA A 274 -7.39 -11.94 0.85
CA ALA A 274 -7.79 -10.60 1.28
C ALA A 274 -8.61 -10.65 2.58
N LYS A 275 -9.52 -11.62 2.71
CA LYS A 275 -10.30 -11.85 3.94
C LYS A 275 -9.41 -12.21 5.12
N ILE A 276 -8.49 -13.17 4.95
CA ILE A 276 -7.54 -13.56 6.00
C ILE A 276 -6.70 -12.35 6.43
N ALA A 277 -6.20 -11.56 5.48
CA ALA A 277 -5.44 -10.36 5.79
C ALA A 277 -6.26 -9.37 6.64
N SER A 278 -7.54 -9.15 6.31
CA SER A 278 -8.38 -8.27 7.12
C SER A 278 -8.75 -8.85 8.48
N LEU A 279 -8.94 -10.16 8.61
CA LEU A 279 -9.19 -10.80 9.91
C LEU A 279 -7.98 -10.61 10.81
N ILE A 280 -6.77 -10.82 10.29
CA ILE A 280 -5.53 -10.56 11.02
C ILE A 280 -5.41 -9.08 11.38
N ASP A 281 -5.73 -8.16 10.45
CA ASP A 281 -5.69 -6.72 10.72
C ASP A 281 -6.66 -6.33 11.87
N SER A 282 -7.80 -7.03 12.01
CA SER A 282 -8.79 -6.73 13.06
C SER A 282 -8.31 -7.01 14.49
N LEU A 283 -7.25 -7.80 14.67
CA LEU A 283 -6.59 -7.97 15.96
C LEU A 283 -6.09 -6.62 16.51
N ARG A 284 -5.66 -5.73 15.61
CA ARG A 284 -5.19 -4.38 15.94
C ARG A 284 -6.31 -3.47 16.42
N ASP A 285 -7.53 -3.75 15.97
CA ASP A 285 -8.75 -3.03 16.37
C ASP A 285 -9.36 -3.60 17.66
N GLY A 286 -8.68 -4.54 18.32
CA GLY A 286 -9.12 -5.16 19.58
C GLY A 286 -10.01 -6.38 19.41
N ALA A 287 -10.09 -6.97 18.22
CA ALA A 287 -10.77 -8.25 18.04
C ALA A 287 -10.11 -9.34 18.91
N LYS A 288 -10.92 -10.23 19.48
CA LYS A 288 -10.41 -11.33 20.30
C LYS A 288 -9.61 -12.30 19.44
N GLU A 289 -8.43 -12.69 19.92
CA GLU A 289 -7.52 -13.54 19.14
C GLU A 289 -8.12 -14.91 18.83
N ASP A 290 -8.86 -15.51 19.76
CA ASP A 290 -9.52 -16.80 19.53
C ASP A 290 -10.55 -16.72 18.39
N ASP A 291 -11.40 -15.68 18.38
CA ASP A 291 -12.41 -15.49 17.32
C ASP A 291 -11.76 -15.27 15.95
N VAL A 292 -10.69 -14.47 15.90
CA VAL A 292 -9.92 -14.25 14.66
C VAL A 292 -9.24 -15.52 14.19
N ARG A 293 -8.61 -16.28 15.11
CA ARG A 293 -7.94 -17.54 14.79
C ARG A 293 -8.92 -18.51 14.15
N ASP A 294 -10.07 -18.72 14.77
CA ASP A 294 -11.07 -19.68 14.32
C ASP A 294 -11.61 -19.29 12.93
N ALA A 295 -11.90 -18.00 12.72
CA ALA A 295 -12.33 -17.48 11.42
C ALA A 295 -11.23 -17.60 10.33
N VAL A 296 -9.96 -17.34 10.66
CA VAL A 296 -8.85 -17.48 9.72
C VAL A 296 -8.65 -18.96 9.34
N VAL A 297 -8.70 -19.88 10.31
CA VAL A 297 -8.58 -21.32 10.07
C VAL A 297 -9.71 -21.81 9.16
N GLU A 298 -10.96 -21.39 9.41
CA GLU A 298 -12.10 -21.75 8.56
C GLU A 298 -11.88 -21.35 7.10
N VAL A 299 -11.55 -20.07 6.86
CA VAL A 299 -11.33 -19.53 5.50
C VAL A 299 -10.12 -20.20 4.85
N ALA A 300 -9.03 -20.37 5.59
CA ALA A 300 -7.79 -20.95 5.08
C ALA A 300 -7.99 -22.41 4.66
N LEU A 301 -8.66 -23.23 5.48
CA LEU A 301 -8.92 -24.63 5.15
C LEU A 301 -9.91 -24.77 3.99
N ALA A 302 -10.98 -23.96 3.96
CA ALA A 302 -11.96 -23.97 2.87
C ALA A 302 -11.35 -23.65 1.50
N HIS A 303 -10.28 -22.85 1.48
CA HIS A 303 -9.58 -22.40 0.27
C HIS A 303 -8.18 -23.02 0.08
N HIS A 304 -7.78 -23.97 0.93
CA HIS A 304 -6.47 -24.63 0.89
C HIS A 304 -5.28 -23.64 0.96
N LEU A 305 -5.33 -22.69 1.89
CA LEU A 305 -4.31 -21.67 2.09
C LEU A 305 -3.48 -21.93 3.35
N VAL A 306 -2.18 -21.66 3.22
CA VAL A 306 -1.26 -21.51 4.37
C VAL A 306 -1.45 -20.10 4.94
N SER A 307 -1.54 -20.01 6.26
CA SER A 307 -1.78 -18.77 7.00
C SER A 307 -0.97 -18.76 8.30
N LYS A 308 -1.10 -17.71 9.12
CA LYS A 308 -0.53 -17.68 10.48
C LYS A 308 -0.95 -18.88 11.33
N TYR A 309 -2.13 -19.45 11.06
CA TYR A 309 -2.75 -20.51 11.86
C TYR A 309 -2.92 -21.85 11.10
N THR A 310 -2.42 -21.97 9.86
CA THR A 310 -2.53 -23.20 9.05
C THR A 310 -1.22 -23.52 8.35
N SER A 311 -0.84 -24.80 8.31
CA SER A 311 0.39 -25.30 7.68
C SER A 311 0.09 -26.37 6.64
N LEU A 312 0.91 -26.43 5.59
CA LEU A 312 0.88 -27.52 4.62
C LEU A 312 1.85 -28.61 5.07
N VAL A 313 1.34 -29.81 5.38
CA VAL A 313 2.15 -30.97 5.75
C VAL A 313 2.14 -31.97 4.60
N ALA A 314 3.32 -32.22 4.02
CA ALA A 314 3.51 -33.29 3.05
C ALA A 314 3.91 -34.58 3.81
N VAL A 315 3.06 -35.60 3.74
CA VAL A 315 3.36 -36.92 4.31
C VAL A 315 3.76 -37.83 3.16
N ASP A 316 5.05 -38.18 3.09
CA ASP A 316 5.53 -39.20 2.16
C ASP A 316 5.08 -40.58 2.66
N LYS A 317 4.27 -41.26 1.84
CA LYS A 317 3.76 -42.61 2.09
C LYS A 317 4.52 -43.67 1.29
N THR A 318 5.73 -43.36 0.84
CA THR A 318 6.62 -44.36 0.25
C THR A 318 7.36 -45.07 1.38
N PRO A 319 7.09 -46.35 1.67
CA PRO A 319 8.01 -47.08 2.53
C PRO A 319 9.36 -47.13 1.79
N LEU A 320 10.38 -46.47 2.35
CA LEU A 320 11.76 -46.55 1.84
C LEU A 320 12.22 -48.02 1.69
N ARG A 321 11.57 -48.93 2.41
CA ARG A 321 11.78 -50.37 2.33
C ARG A 321 10.54 -51.13 2.80
N PRO A 322 10.07 -52.17 2.08
CA PRO A 322 9.11 -53.15 2.59
C PRO A 322 9.56 -53.77 3.94
N ALA A 323 8.63 -54.05 4.85
CA ALA A 323 8.94 -54.54 6.19
C ALA A 323 9.64 -55.92 6.20
N ASP A 324 9.39 -56.71 5.17
CA ASP A 324 9.89 -58.07 4.91
C ASP A 324 11.24 -58.12 4.18
N ALA A 325 11.75 -57.00 3.67
CA ALA A 325 13.07 -56.97 3.06
C ALA A 325 14.17 -57.18 4.12
N ALA A 326 15.27 -57.84 3.77
CA ALA A 326 16.43 -57.98 4.65
C ALA A 326 17.16 -56.63 4.82
N LEU A 327 17.75 -56.38 6.00
CA LEU A 327 18.65 -55.23 6.20
C LEU A 327 20.00 -55.55 5.57
N LYS A 328 20.50 -54.66 4.70
CA LYS A 328 21.90 -54.70 4.28
C LYS A 328 22.71 -53.85 5.26
N SER A 329 23.47 -54.51 6.13
CA SER A 329 24.47 -53.86 6.98
C SER A 329 25.79 -53.74 6.22
N GLY A 330 26.32 -52.53 6.09
CA GLY A 330 27.67 -52.28 5.63
C GLY A 330 28.40 -51.44 6.66
N ALA A 331 29.70 -51.68 6.88
CA ALA A 331 30.52 -50.78 7.67
C ALA A 331 30.58 -49.43 6.95
N VAL A 332 30.10 -48.37 7.59
CA VAL A 332 30.27 -47.01 7.07
C VAL A 332 31.74 -46.63 7.30
N PRO A 333 32.52 -46.34 6.26
CA PRO A 333 33.89 -45.92 6.45
C PRO A 333 33.90 -44.65 7.29
N THR A 334 34.66 -44.65 8.39
CA THR A 334 34.96 -43.43 9.12
C THR A 334 35.78 -42.54 8.20
N ASN A 335 35.25 -41.37 7.84
CA ASN A 335 36.05 -40.35 7.20
C ASN A 335 37.13 -39.92 8.21
N LEU A 336 38.38 -40.28 7.94
CA LEU A 336 39.51 -39.76 8.70
C LEU A 336 39.63 -38.26 8.41
N PRO A 337 39.92 -37.42 9.43
CA PRO A 337 40.30 -36.03 9.21
C PRO A 337 41.48 -35.94 8.25
N GLU A 338 41.51 -34.89 7.44
CA GLU A 338 42.62 -34.64 6.50
C GLU A 338 43.96 -34.60 7.27
N GLY A 339 44.90 -35.49 6.89
CA GLY A 339 46.25 -35.56 7.46
C GLY A 339 46.50 -36.66 8.50
N TRP A 340 45.59 -37.62 8.69
CA TRP A 340 45.86 -38.85 9.47
C TRP A 340 46.13 -40.03 8.52
N GLU A 341 47.38 -40.54 8.51
CA GLU A 341 47.73 -41.88 8.00
C GLU A 341 47.56 -42.94 9.09
#